data_AF-A0A1F3X8E7-F1
#
_entry.id   AF-A0A1F3X8E7-F1
#
_cell.length_a   1.000
_cell.length_b   1.000
_cell.length_c   1.000
_cell.angle_alpha   90.00
_cell.angle_beta   90.00
_cell.angle_gamma   90.00
#
_symmetry.space_group_name_H-M   'P 1'
#
loop_
_entity.id
_entity.type
_entity.pdbx_description
1 polymer ?
#
loop_
_entity_poly.entity_id
_entity_poly.type
_entity_poly.pdbx_seq_one_letter_code
_entity_poly.pdbx_strand_id
1 'polypeptide(L)'
;MKEVKIIKRYQNRKLYDTHESSYVTLDEIAKMIKNGEDLRVIDNKTKNDITAATLTQLLYESERKAKTQPSVDLLKEIIRHGDGSFSGYIHAKIGVEMVRFDQDTTTASAANTLDRTPTLNQ
;
A
#
# COMPACT_ATOMS: atom_id res chain seq x y z
N MET A 1 -10.85 -13.06 1.46
CA MET A 1 -10.57 -11.63 1.69
C MET A 1 -9.16 -11.56 2.24
N LYS A 2 -8.29 -10.77 1.62
CA LYS A 2 -6.91 -10.58 2.10
C LYS A 2 -6.98 -9.65 3.31
N GLU A 3 -6.52 -10.12 4.46
CA GLU A 3 -6.64 -9.37 5.70
C GLU A 3 -5.62 -8.22 5.71
N VAL A 4 -6.08 -7.00 5.97
CA VAL A 4 -5.21 -5.82 6.00
C VAL A 4 -4.52 -5.74 7.36
N LYS A 5 -3.18 -5.83 7.36
CA LYS A 5 -2.37 -5.78 8.56
C LYS A 5 -2.35 -4.37 9.15
N ILE A 6 -2.68 -4.23 10.44
CA ILE A 6 -2.67 -2.91 11.11
C ILE A 6 -1.37 -2.73 11.87
N ILE A 7 -0.60 -1.72 11.47
CA ILE A 7 0.60 -1.27 12.14
C ILE A 7 0.29 0.00 12.94
N LYS A 8 0.53 -0.02 14.25
CA LYS A 8 0.40 1.16 15.11
C LYS A 8 1.73 1.89 15.20
N ARG A 9 1.73 3.19 14.89
CA ARG A 9 2.90 4.07 15.08
C ARG A 9 2.81 4.79 16.43
N TYR A 10 3.88 4.74 17.20
CA TYR A 10 4.00 5.43 18.49
C TYR A 10 4.91 6.65 18.37
N GLN A 11 4.81 7.57 19.35
CA GLN A 11 5.51 8.87 19.31
C GLN A 11 7.05 8.76 19.27
N ASN A 12 7.62 7.67 19.80
CA ASN A 12 9.05 7.35 19.72
C ASN A 12 9.44 6.64 18.42
N ARG A 13 8.64 6.82 17.35
CA ARG A 13 8.79 6.19 16.03
C ARG A 13 8.73 4.66 16.03
N LYS A 14 8.40 4.02 17.16
CA LYS A 14 8.18 2.56 17.20
C LYS A 14 6.94 2.21 16.37
N LEU A 15 7.06 1.10 15.64
CA LEU A 15 5.99 0.53 14.84
C LEU A 15 5.63 -0.81 15.46
N TYR A 16 4.35 -1.03 15.73
CA TYR A 16 3.85 -2.25 16.36
C TYR A 16 2.88 -2.93 15.43
N ASP A 17 3.18 -4.17 15.08
CA ASP A 17 2.30 -5.03 14.33
C ASP A 17 1.25 -5.63 15.26
N THR A 18 -0.02 -5.33 15.00
CA THR A 18 -1.13 -5.83 15.82
C THR A 18 -1.48 -7.29 15.54
N HIS A 19 -1.03 -7.85 14.42
CA HIS A 19 -1.27 -9.25 14.06
C HIS A 19 -0.23 -10.16 14.71
N GLU A 20 1.05 -9.82 14.55
CA GLU A 20 2.16 -10.57 15.17
C GLU A 20 2.41 -10.19 16.63
N SER A 21 1.70 -9.17 17.12
CA SER A 21 1.84 -8.65 18.48
C SER A 21 3.28 -8.25 18.83
N SER A 22 4.04 -7.75 17.85
CA SER A 22 5.48 -7.51 17.94
C SER A 22 5.86 -6.11 17.43
N TYR A 23 7.04 -5.63 17.82
CA TYR A 23 7.60 -4.41 17.23
C TYR A 23 8.31 -4.75 15.93
N VAL A 24 8.10 -3.90 14.92
CA VAL A 24 8.67 -4.03 13.59
C VAL A 24 9.42 -2.77 13.19
N THR A 25 10.29 -2.90 12.21
CA THR A 25 11.08 -1.83 11.60
C THR A 25 10.48 -1.39 10.26
N LEU A 26 10.88 -0.22 9.76
CA LEU A 26 10.49 0.22 8.41
C LEU A 26 10.99 -0.73 7.31
N ASP A 27 12.16 -1.35 7.51
CA ASP A 27 12.72 -2.33 6.57
C ASP A 27 11.88 -3.62 6.53
N GLU A 28 11.32 -4.05 7.66
CA GLU A 28 10.40 -5.20 7.70
C GLU A 28 9.06 -4.87 7.04
N ILE A 29 8.50 -3.68 7.29
CA ILE A 29 7.31 -3.19 6.57
C ILE A 29 7.56 -3.16 5.06
N ALA A 30 8.74 -2.71 4.61
CA ALA A 30 9.11 -2.73 3.20
C ALA A 30 9.12 -4.14 2.61
N LYS A 31 9.58 -5.14 3.38
CA LYS A 31 9.56 -6.55 2.96
C LYS A 31 8.13 -7.09 2.87
N MET A 32 7.29 -6.80 3.86
CA MET A 32 5.87 -7.19 3.85
C MET A 32 5.17 -6.69 2.57
N ILE A 33 5.35 -5.41 2.23
CA ILE A 33 4.77 -4.82 1.01
C ILE A 33 5.32 -5.50 -0.26
N LYS A 34 6.63 -5.76 -0.31
CA LYS A 34 7.26 -6.47 -1.44
C LYS A 34 6.77 -7.90 -1.61
N ASN A 35 6.40 -8.55 -0.51
CA ASN A 35 5.77 -9.89 -0.52
C ASN A 35 4.29 -9.82 -0.93
N GLY A 36 3.78 -8.63 -1.19
CA GLY A 36 2.39 -8.40 -1.55
C GLY A 36 1.46 -8.43 -0.35
N GLU A 37 1.90 -8.18 0.88
CA GLU A 37 1.00 -7.98 2.02
C GLU A 37 0.36 -6.59 1.97
N ASP A 38 -0.94 -6.52 2.30
CA ASP A 38 -1.65 -5.25 2.42
C ASP A 38 -1.60 -4.77 3.87
N LEU A 39 -1.21 -3.51 4.07
CA LEU A 39 -1.06 -2.96 5.41
C LEU A 39 -1.57 -1.52 5.52
N ARG A 40 -1.98 -1.14 6.73
CA ARG A 40 -2.35 0.22 7.11
C ARG A 40 -1.58 0.64 8.34
N VAL A 41 -1.14 1.89 8.34
CA VAL A 41 -0.39 2.47 9.46
C VAL A 41 -1.26 3.52 10.14
N ILE A 42 -1.55 3.29 11.42
CA ILE A 42 -2.40 4.16 12.24
C ILE A 42 -1.55 4.80 13.33
N ASP A 43 -1.65 6.11 13.49
CA ASP A 43 -1.01 6.80 14.63
C ASP A 43 -1.71 6.39 15.93
N ASN A 44 -0.94 5.91 16.90
CA ASN A 44 -1.53 5.39 18.14
C ASN A 44 -2.16 6.51 19.00
N LYS A 45 -1.68 7.75 18.91
CA LYS A 45 -2.18 8.87 19.70
C LYS A 45 -3.40 9.52 19.04
N THR A 46 -3.29 9.89 17.77
CA THR A 46 -4.34 10.63 17.05
C THR A 46 -5.38 9.73 16.41
N LYS A 47 -5.06 8.44 16.23
CA LYS A 47 -5.86 7.45 15.47
C LYS A 47 -6.00 7.78 13.99
N ASN A 48 -5.22 8.72 13.47
CA ASN A 48 -5.21 9.07 12.06
C ASN A 48 -4.57 7.95 11.23
N ASP A 49 -5.11 7.75 10.03
CA ASP A 49 -4.44 6.95 9.01
C ASP A 49 -3.25 7.75 8.46
N ILE A 50 -2.06 7.22 8.66
CA ILE A 50 -0.79 7.81 8.24
C ILE A 50 -0.07 6.91 7.24
N THR A 51 -0.78 5.96 6.62
CA THR A 51 -0.22 4.98 5.68
C THR A 51 0.57 5.68 4.58
N ALA A 52 -0.04 6.65 3.89
CA ALA A 52 0.61 7.40 2.82
C ALA A 52 1.91 8.09 3.27
N ALA A 53 1.90 8.73 4.45
CA ALA A 53 3.07 9.40 5.00
C ALA A 53 4.20 8.41 5.35
N THR A 54 3.84 7.25 5.94
CA THR A 54 4.81 6.20 6.27
C THR A 54 5.39 5.55 5.00
N LEU A 55 4.58 5.28 3.98
CA LEU A 55 5.06 4.73 2.71
C LEU A 55 5.96 5.72 1.95
N THR A 56 5.62 7.01 1.98
CA THR A 56 6.47 8.06 1.41
C THR A 56 7.83 8.12 2.13
N GLN A 57 7.83 8.03 3.47
CA GLN A 57 9.07 7.97 4.24
C GLN A 57 9.90 6.73 3.87
N LEU A 58 9.25 5.57 3.73
CA LEU A 58 9.90 4.32 3.34
C LEU A 58 10.55 4.43 1.96
N LEU A 59 9.84 5.00 0.98
CA LEU A 59 10.38 5.23 -0.35
C LEU A 59 11.63 6.12 -0.29
N TYR A 60 11.56 7.24 0.45
CA TYR A 60 12.70 8.14 0.63
C TYR A 60 13.91 7.47 1.31
N GLU A 61 13.67 6.67 2.35
CA GLU A 61 14.74 5.94 3.03
C GLU A 61 15.36 4.86 2.13
N SER A 62 14.55 4.20 1.30
CA SER A 62 15.03 3.22 0.33
C SER A 62 15.93 3.88 -0.74
N GLU A 63 15.56 5.08 -1.19
CA GLU A 63 16.34 5.86 -2.15
C GLU A 63 17.67 6.32 -1.55
N ARG A 64 17.68 6.76 -0.29
CA ARG A 64 18.93 7.11 0.42
C ARG A 64 19.90 5.94 0.57
N LYS A 65 19.38 4.71 0.65
CA LYS A 65 20.18 3.48 0.70
C LYS A 65 20.53 2.94 -0.70
N ALA A 66 19.91 3.46 -1.75
CA ALA A 66 20.13 2.99 -3.11
C ALA A 66 21.53 3.34 -3.60
N LYS A 67 22.10 2.47 -4.43
CA LYS A 67 23.42 2.70 -5.07
C LYS A 67 23.36 3.72 -6.20
N THR A 68 22.16 3.98 -6.72
CA THR A 68 21.92 4.81 -7.89
C THR A 68 20.85 5.82 -7.53
N GLN A 69 21.19 7.10 -7.65
CA GLN A 69 20.30 8.23 -7.42
C GLN A 69 19.47 8.51 -8.69
N PRO A 70 18.24 9.06 -8.60
CA PRO A 70 17.55 9.62 -9.76
C PRO A 70 18.40 10.68 -10.45
N SER A 71 18.21 10.81 -11.77
CA SER A 71 18.90 11.84 -12.53
C SER A 71 18.49 13.23 -12.05
N VAL A 72 19.45 14.15 -12.01
CA VAL A 72 19.21 15.55 -11.63
C VAL A 72 18.14 16.19 -12.52
N ASP A 73 18.10 15.82 -13.80
CA ASP A 73 17.12 16.36 -14.75
C ASP A 73 15.69 15.90 -14.44
N LEU A 74 15.49 14.66 -14.01
CA LEU A 74 14.19 14.18 -13.52
C LEU A 74 13.73 14.96 -12.29
N LEU A 75 14.63 15.18 -11.33
CA LEU A 75 14.31 15.94 -10.12
C LEU A 75 13.91 17.38 -10.46
N LYS A 76 14.64 18.03 -11.36
CA LYS A 76 14.29 19.38 -11.85
C LYS A 76 12.92 19.39 -12.54
N GLU A 77 12.61 18.35 -13.30
CA GLU A 77 11.32 18.23 -13.99
C GLU A 77 10.16 18.07 -13.01
N ILE A 78 10.32 17.22 -11.97
CA ILE A 78 9.34 17.07 -10.90
C ILE A 78 9.07 18.43 -10.22
N ILE A 79 10.13 19.15 -9.86
CA ILE A 79 10.03 20.46 -9.21
C ILE A 79 9.31 21.49 -10.09
N ARG A 80 9.51 21.46 -11.42
CA ARG A 80 8.88 22.41 -12.36
C ARG A 80 7.40 22.12 -12.63
N HIS A 81 7.03 20.86 -12.82
CA HIS A 81 5.74 20.51 -13.42
C HIS A 81 4.71 19.95 -12.45
N GLY A 82 5.14 19.44 -11.30
CA GLY A 82 4.26 18.70 -10.40
C GLY A 82 3.90 19.46 -9.15
N ASP A 83 3.61 20.76 -9.20
CA ASP A 83 3.43 21.64 -8.01
C ASP A 83 4.57 21.62 -6.97
N GLY A 84 5.73 21.08 -7.36
CA GLY A 84 6.86 20.82 -6.46
C GLY A 84 6.78 19.46 -5.75
N SER A 85 5.79 18.62 -6.04
CA SER A 85 5.61 17.28 -5.48
C SER A 85 5.77 16.14 -6.51
N PHE A 86 6.22 14.98 -6.02
CA PHE A 86 6.25 13.75 -6.81
C PHE A 86 4.85 13.32 -7.25
N SER A 87 3.84 13.49 -6.38
CA SER A 87 2.46 13.14 -6.68
C SER A 87 1.92 13.97 -7.85
N GLY A 88 2.08 15.30 -7.79
CA GLY A 88 1.68 16.20 -8.86
C GLY A 88 2.35 15.85 -10.20
N TYR A 89 3.64 15.51 -10.17
CA TYR A 89 4.36 15.09 -11.37
C TYR A 89 3.81 13.78 -11.97
N ILE A 90 3.59 12.76 -11.13
CA ILE A 90 3.01 11.47 -11.56
C ILE A 90 1.61 11.69 -12.14
N HIS A 91 0.76 12.45 -11.47
CA HIS A 91 -0.59 12.77 -11.97
C HIS A 91 -0.56 13.53 -13.30
N ALA A 92 0.37 14.47 -13.47
CA ALA A 92 0.47 15.29 -14.68
C ALA A 92 1.08 14.55 -15.88
N LYS A 93 1.94 13.55 -15.66
CA LYS A 93 2.76 12.94 -16.72
C LYS A 93 2.56 11.44 -16.92
N ILE A 94 2.26 10.68 -15.87
CA ILE A 94 2.21 9.21 -15.93
C ILE A 94 0.80 8.69 -16.27
N GLY A 95 -0.24 9.54 -16.21
CA GLY A 95 -1.58 9.17 -16.64
C GLY A 95 -2.26 8.22 -15.65
N VAL A 96 -3.50 8.55 -15.31
CA VAL A 96 -4.35 7.88 -14.31
C VAL A 96 -4.63 6.39 -14.61
N GLU A 97 -4.19 5.86 -15.74
CA GLU A 97 -4.39 4.45 -16.14
C GLU A 97 -3.64 3.45 -15.25
N MET A 98 -2.57 3.88 -14.56
CA MET A 98 -1.80 3.04 -13.62
C MET A 98 -2.29 3.12 -12.16
N VAL A 99 -3.27 3.99 -11.85
CA VAL A 99 -3.80 4.21 -10.48
C VAL A 99 -5.20 3.60 -10.34
N ARG A 100 -5.37 2.38 -10.86
CA ARG A 100 -6.48 1.49 -10.49
C ARG A 100 -5.92 0.33 -9.66
N PHE A 101 -5.48 0.62 -8.44
CA PHE A 101 -5.22 -0.40 -7.43
C PHE A 101 -6.52 -0.68 -6.67
N ASP A 102 -7.53 -1.21 -7.36
CA ASP A 102 -8.55 -2.08 -6.77
C ASP A 102 -9.55 -2.58 -7.83
N GLN A 103 -10.06 -3.80 -7.59
CA GLN A 103 -11.15 -4.53 -8.27
C GLN A 103 -10.76 -5.53 -9.38
N ASP A 104 -9.98 -6.59 -9.09
CA ASP A 104 -9.97 -7.78 -9.98
C ASP A 104 -9.93 -9.16 -9.27
N THR A 105 -10.17 -9.24 -7.95
CA THR A 105 -10.15 -10.56 -7.26
C THR A 105 -11.44 -10.96 -6.55
N THR A 106 -12.59 -10.32 -6.81
CA THR A 106 -13.84 -10.67 -6.07
C THR A 106 -15.11 -10.83 -6.92
N THR A 107 -15.02 -11.37 -8.13
CA THR A 107 -16.22 -11.81 -8.88
C THR A 107 -16.09 -13.20 -9.50
N ALA A 108 -15.32 -14.11 -8.88
CA ALA A 108 -15.21 -15.50 -9.33
C ALA A 108 -15.39 -16.50 -8.18
N SER A 109 -16.47 -16.40 -7.41
CA SER A 109 -16.87 -17.46 -6.46
C SER A 109 -18.35 -17.41 -6.01
N ALA A 110 -19.24 -16.92 -6.87
CA ALA A 110 -20.69 -16.95 -6.62
C ALA A 110 -21.47 -17.52 -7.82
N ALA A 111 -21.04 -18.67 -8.34
CA ALA A 111 -21.85 -19.48 -9.24
C ALA A 111 -21.32 -20.90 -9.21
N ASN A 112 -21.91 -21.76 -8.35
CA ASN A 112 -22.32 -23.13 -8.69
C ASN A 112 -22.56 -23.97 -7.42
N THR A 113 -23.59 -23.61 -6.66
CA THR A 113 -24.22 -24.53 -5.70
C THR A 113 -25.67 -24.11 -5.58
N LEU A 114 -26.55 -24.75 -6.36
CA LEU A 114 -27.98 -25.01 -6.08
C LEU A 114 -28.67 -25.38 -7.41
N ASP A 115 -28.44 -26.59 -7.89
CA ASP A 115 -29.52 -27.32 -8.58
C ASP A 115 -29.30 -28.83 -8.48
N ARG A 116 -29.90 -29.43 -7.44
CA ARG A 116 -30.31 -30.83 -7.43
C ARG A 116 -31.54 -30.97 -6.55
N THR A 117 -32.71 -30.80 -7.14
CA THR A 117 -33.95 -31.38 -6.60
C THR A 117 -34.32 -32.56 -7.49
N PRO A 118 -34.46 -33.80 -6.97
CA PRO A 118 -34.94 -34.91 -7.77
C PRO A 118 -36.48 -34.83 -7.83
N THR A 119 -37.04 -34.56 -9.00
CA THR A 119 -38.47 -34.74 -9.24
C THR A 119 -38.82 -36.22 -9.30
N LEU A 120 -39.74 -36.61 -8.42
CA LEU A 120 -40.35 -37.91 -8.28
C LEU A 120 -41.31 -38.14 -9.47
N ASN A 121 -41.00 -39.11 -10.34
CA ASN A 121 -41.91 -39.55 -11.40
C ASN A 121 -43.03 -40.43 -10.83
N GLN A 122 -44.28 -40.00 -10.99
CA GLN A 122 -45.46 -40.84 -11.22
C GLN A 122 -46.15 -40.34 -12.48
#